data_AF-A0AAV5W8W1-F1
#
_entry.id   AF-A0AAV5W8W1-F1
#
_cell.length_a   1.000
_cell.length_b   1.000
_cell.length_c   1.000
_cell.angle_alpha   90.00
_cell.angle_beta   90.00
_cell.angle_gamma   90.00
#
_symmetry.space_group_name_H-M   'P 1'
#
loop_
_entity.id
_entity.type
_entity.pdbx_description
1 polymer ?
#
loop_
_entity_poly.entity_id
_entity_poly.type
_entity_poly.pdbx_seq_one_letter_code
_entity_poly.pdbx_strand_id
1 'polypeptide(L)'
;LLSLLATLSIASWNTDPSKCVDRMNSTTGKNECVGYEHLCTLDGYYVIMTQECPVTCGRCGCIDLPNESSGITSCSSLKDKCTDAAYKARMAVQCKKTCGLC
;
A
#
# COMPACT_ATOMS: atom_id res chain seq x y z
N LEU A 1 -0.25 -47.48 -6.50
CA LEU A 1 -0.68 -46.31 -7.30
C LEU A 1 -0.89 -45.16 -6.32
N LEU A 2 0.12 -44.30 -6.20
CA LEU A 2 0.12 -43.11 -5.34
C LEU A 2 -0.88 -42.08 -5.86
N SER A 3 -1.72 -41.53 -5.01
CA SER A 3 -2.41 -40.27 -5.27
C SER A 3 -2.22 -39.36 -4.06
N LEU A 4 -1.13 -38.57 -4.13
CA LEU A 4 -0.93 -37.40 -3.29
C LEU A 4 -2.02 -36.39 -3.63
N LEU A 5 -2.92 -36.11 -2.69
CA LEU A 5 -3.75 -34.91 -2.73
C LEU A 5 -2.91 -33.76 -2.19
N ALA A 6 -2.29 -33.03 -3.11
CA ALA A 6 -1.69 -31.74 -2.85
C ALA A 6 -2.81 -30.76 -2.47
N THR A 7 -2.87 -30.38 -1.20
CA THR A 7 -3.70 -29.26 -0.76
C THR A 7 -3.19 -28.01 -1.45
N LEU A 8 -3.97 -27.45 -2.38
CA LEU A 8 -3.71 -26.12 -2.89
C LEU A 8 -3.86 -25.15 -1.71
N SER A 9 -2.72 -24.69 -1.18
CA SER A 9 -2.68 -23.48 -0.37
C SER A 9 -3.10 -22.34 -1.27
N ILE A 10 -4.40 -22.02 -1.25
CA ILE A 10 -4.90 -20.76 -1.78
C ILE A 10 -4.15 -19.71 -0.96
N ALA A 11 -3.18 -19.02 -1.57
CA ALA A 11 -2.57 -17.88 -0.93
C ALA A 11 -3.73 -16.92 -0.65
N SER A 12 -4.11 -16.84 0.63
CA SER A 12 -5.00 -15.78 1.07
C SER A 12 -4.24 -14.50 0.76
N TRP A 13 -4.70 -13.75 -0.24
CA TRP A 13 -4.24 -12.40 -0.45
C TRP A 13 -4.69 -11.70 0.81
N ASN A 14 -3.81 -11.62 1.80
CA ASN A 14 -4.02 -10.83 2.99
C ASN A 14 -4.04 -9.38 2.52
N THR A 15 -5.18 -8.95 1.98
CA THR A 15 -5.72 -7.62 2.25
C THR A 15 -6.01 -7.60 3.74
N ASP A 16 -4.95 -7.64 4.53
CA ASP A 16 -5.04 -7.51 5.96
C ASP A 16 -5.52 -6.07 6.21
N PRO A 17 -6.78 -5.87 6.61
CA PRO A 17 -7.30 -4.53 6.84
C PRO A 17 -6.50 -3.82 7.95
N SER A 18 -5.72 -4.55 8.77
CA SER A 18 -4.83 -3.96 9.77
C SER A 18 -3.69 -3.13 9.19
N LYS A 19 -3.39 -3.24 7.89
CA LYS A 19 -2.41 -2.37 7.21
C LYS A 19 -2.98 -1.07 6.66
N CYS A 20 -4.31 -0.91 6.63
CA CYS A 20 -4.94 0.35 6.27
C CYS A 20 -5.69 0.92 7.47
N VAL A 21 -4.97 1.67 8.29
CA VAL A 21 -5.54 2.37 9.44
C VAL A 21 -5.06 3.81 9.42
N ASP A 22 -5.94 4.72 9.82
CA ASP A 22 -5.54 6.10 10.10
C ASP A 22 -4.61 6.10 11.31
N ARG A 23 -3.48 6.78 11.17
CA ARG A 23 -2.44 6.84 12.19
C ARG A 23 -2.86 7.78 13.32
N MET A 24 -2.49 7.39 14.54
CA MET A 24 -2.58 8.28 15.68
C MET A 24 -1.42 9.28 15.64
N ASN A 25 -1.72 10.54 15.93
CA ASN A 25 -0.70 11.54 16.18
C ASN A 25 0.10 11.11 17.41
N SER A 26 1.42 10.91 17.27
CA SER A 26 2.28 10.40 18.34
C SER A 26 2.45 11.37 19.51
N THR A 27 2.13 12.65 19.30
CA THR A 27 2.21 13.70 20.32
C THR A 27 0.90 13.82 21.10
N THR A 28 -0.25 13.75 20.43
CA THR A 28 -1.56 13.93 21.06
C THR A 28 -2.25 12.62 21.43
N GLY A 29 -1.81 11.49 20.88
CA GLY A 29 -2.41 10.16 21.05
C GLY A 29 -3.79 10.02 20.40
N LYS A 30 -4.21 10.98 19.57
CA LYS A 30 -5.54 11.02 18.93
C LYS A 30 -5.45 10.73 17.44
N ASN A 31 -6.54 10.19 16.88
CA ASN A 31 -6.71 10.18 15.43
C ASN A 31 -7.35 11.51 14.99
N GLU A 32 -6.59 12.35 14.29
CA GLU A 32 -7.06 13.68 13.87
C GLU A 32 -7.56 13.67 12.41
N CYS A 33 -7.43 12.52 11.72
CA CYS A 33 -7.69 12.38 10.29
C CYS A 33 -9.07 12.88 9.85
N VAL A 34 -10.12 12.65 10.64
CA VAL A 34 -11.48 13.16 10.34
C VAL A 34 -11.49 14.68 10.18
N GLY A 35 -10.71 15.41 10.99
CA GLY A 35 -10.59 16.88 10.86
C GLY A 35 -9.77 17.33 9.65
N TYR A 36 -8.99 16.43 9.06
CA TYR A 36 -8.11 16.69 7.93
C TYR A 36 -8.67 16.18 6.59
N GLU A 37 -9.90 15.66 6.53
CA GLU A 37 -10.49 15.10 5.30
C GLU A 37 -10.44 16.07 4.11
N HIS A 38 -10.66 17.36 4.36
CA HIS A 38 -10.58 18.41 3.34
C HIS A 38 -9.18 18.55 2.69
N LEU A 39 -8.14 18.05 3.34
CA LEU A 39 -6.77 18.05 2.83
C LEU A 39 -6.49 16.89 1.85
N CYS A 40 -7.37 15.88 1.77
CA CYS A 40 -7.15 14.71 0.93
C CYS A 40 -6.91 15.10 -0.55
N THR A 41 -7.57 16.14 -1.07
CA THR A 41 -7.48 16.54 -2.48
C THR A 41 -6.48 17.66 -2.75
N LEU A 42 -5.81 18.20 -1.72
CA LEU A 42 -4.84 19.28 -1.89
C LEU A 42 -3.45 18.70 -2.19
N ASP A 43 -2.83 19.10 -3.29
CA ASP A 43 -1.53 18.57 -3.76
C ASP A 43 -0.45 18.54 -2.67
N GLY A 44 -0.33 19.62 -1.88
CA GLY A 44 0.66 19.72 -0.80
C GLY A 44 0.45 18.73 0.36
N TYR A 45 -0.76 18.21 0.51
CA TYR A 45 -1.14 17.28 1.57
C TYR A 45 -1.47 15.88 1.05
N TYR A 46 -1.58 15.70 -0.26
CA TYR A 46 -2.00 14.45 -0.87
C TYR A 46 -1.16 13.27 -0.36
N VAL A 47 0.16 13.39 -0.42
CA VAL A 47 1.10 12.33 -0.01
C VAL A 47 1.01 12.02 1.49
N ILE A 48 0.99 13.05 2.34
CA ILE A 48 0.94 12.83 3.79
C ILE A 48 -0.42 12.26 4.21
N MET A 49 -1.51 12.71 3.59
CA MET A 49 -2.85 12.20 3.85
C MET A 49 -3.02 10.75 3.36
N THR A 50 -2.37 10.35 2.26
CA THR A 50 -2.31 8.93 1.85
C THR A 50 -1.59 8.09 2.90
N GLN A 51 -0.53 8.60 3.53
CA GLN A 51 0.29 7.82 4.46
C GLN A 51 -0.29 7.75 5.87
N GLU A 52 -0.79 8.88 6.36
CA GLU A 52 -1.24 9.05 7.73
C GLU A 52 -2.75 8.83 7.87
N CYS A 53 -3.53 9.14 6.83
CA CYS A 53 -4.99 9.06 6.86
C CYS A 53 -5.59 8.27 5.66
N PRO A 54 -5.07 7.05 5.35
CA PRO A 54 -5.50 6.31 4.18
C PRO A 54 -6.96 5.87 4.24
N VAL A 55 -7.54 5.66 5.43
CA VAL A 55 -8.96 5.29 5.56
C VAL A 55 -9.82 6.51 5.31
N THR A 56 -9.54 7.62 6.01
CA THR A 56 -10.30 8.87 5.83
C THR A 56 -10.29 9.35 4.38
N CYS A 57 -9.16 9.23 3.67
CA CYS A 57 -9.09 9.64 2.27
C CYS A 57 -9.56 8.58 1.25
N GLY A 58 -10.07 7.43 1.69
CA GLY A 58 -10.51 6.36 0.79
C GLY A 58 -9.38 5.72 -0.02
N ARG A 59 -8.17 5.71 0.52
CA ARG A 59 -6.93 5.22 -0.13
C ARG A 59 -6.46 3.87 0.41
N CYS A 60 -7.33 3.14 1.11
CA CYS A 60 -7.05 1.76 1.45
C CYS A 60 -6.80 0.93 0.20
N GLY A 61 -5.61 0.34 0.14
CA GLY A 61 -5.08 -0.27 -1.07
C GLY A 61 -3.95 0.52 -1.72
N CYS A 62 -3.59 1.71 -1.23
CA CYS A 62 -2.35 2.39 -1.59
C CYS A 62 -1.15 1.85 -0.83
N ILE A 63 -0.84 0.58 -1.07
CA ILE A 63 0.31 -0.09 -0.45
C ILE A 63 1.19 -0.70 -1.52
N ASP A 64 2.47 -0.82 -1.22
CA ASP A 64 3.35 -1.65 -2.02
C ASP A 64 3.18 -3.10 -1.59
N LEU A 65 2.93 -3.97 -2.56
CA LEU A 65 2.70 -5.40 -2.38
C LEU A 65 4.04 -6.12 -2.14
N PRO A 66 4.10 -7.05 -1.18
CA PRO A 66 5.30 -7.84 -0.93
C PRO A 66 5.63 -8.75 -2.11
N ASN A 67 6.92 -9.04 -2.30
CA ASN A 67 7.33 -10.04 -3.29
C ASN A 67 6.94 -11.45 -2.78
N GLU A 68 6.23 -12.21 -3.60
CA GLU A 68 5.69 -13.55 -3.29
C GLU A 68 6.73 -14.51 -2.69
N SER A 69 8.00 -14.40 -3.12
CA SER A 69 9.07 -15.34 -2.73
C SER A 69 9.80 -14.99 -1.42
N SER A 70 9.67 -13.76 -0.93
CA SER A 70 10.44 -13.29 0.24
C SER A 70 9.58 -12.58 1.30
N GLY A 71 8.34 -12.20 0.98
CA GLY A 71 7.49 -11.39 1.85
C GLY A 71 7.99 -9.96 2.06
N ILE A 72 9.09 -9.58 1.40
CA ILE A 72 9.70 -8.24 1.50
C ILE A 72 9.32 -7.43 0.26
N THR A 73 8.83 -6.21 0.50
CA THR A 73 8.57 -5.25 -0.57
C THR A 73 9.83 -4.43 -0.85
N SER A 74 10.58 -4.78 -1.91
CA SER A 74 11.76 -4.04 -2.37
C SER A 74 11.44 -2.82 -3.24
N CYS A 75 10.19 -2.32 -3.21
CA CYS A 75 9.77 -1.19 -4.05
C CYS A 75 10.60 0.08 -3.80
N SER A 76 11.05 0.35 -2.57
CA SER A 76 11.92 1.50 -2.27
C SER A 76 13.17 1.57 -3.14
N SER A 77 13.79 0.42 -3.46
CA SER A 77 14.98 0.34 -4.32
C SER A 77 14.66 0.33 -5.83
N LEU A 78 13.37 0.33 -6.19
CA LEU A 78 12.87 0.30 -7.56
C LEU A 78 12.18 1.61 -7.95
N LYS A 79 12.32 2.68 -7.14
CA LYS A 79 11.63 3.95 -7.38
C LYS A 79 11.98 4.58 -8.74
N ASP A 80 13.19 4.35 -9.24
CA ASP A 80 13.63 4.76 -10.59
C ASP A 80 12.89 4.01 -11.70
N LYS A 81 12.29 2.85 -11.41
CA LYS A 81 11.54 2.02 -12.37
C LYS A 81 10.09 2.46 -12.56
N CYS A 82 9.61 3.45 -11.82
CA CYS A 82 8.24 3.95 -11.94
C CYS A 82 7.95 4.56 -13.33
N THR A 83 8.96 5.10 -14.00
CA THR A 83 8.85 5.71 -15.34
C THR A 83 9.43 4.85 -16.45
N ASP A 84 10.11 3.76 -16.11
CA ASP A 84 10.72 2.84 -17.08
C ASP A 84 9.63 2.05 -17.84
N ALA A 85 9.69 2.05 -19.17
CA ALA A 85 8.65 1.42 -19.99
C ALA A 85 8.48 -0.08 -19.76
N ALA A 86 9.56 -0.80 -19.44
CA ALA A 86 9.53 -2.25 -19.19
C ALA A 86 8.97 -2.59 -17.80
N TYR A 87 9.16 -1.71 -16.82
CA TYR A 87 8.80 -1.98 -15.44
C TYR A 87 7.55 -1.23 -14.96
N LYS A 88 7.15 -0.13 -15.61
CA LYS A 88 6.03 0.74 -15.18
C LYS A 88 4.74 -0.01 -14.95
N ALA A 89 4.41 -1.00 -15.78
CA ALA A 89 3.20 -1.82 -15.59
C ALA A 89 3.27 -2.64 -14.29
N ARG A 90 4.41 -3.29 -14.02
CA ARG A 90 4.65 -4.00 -12.76
C ARG A 90 4.62 -3.05 -11.58
N MET A 91 5.28 -1.90 -11.70
CA MET A 91 5.37 -0.90 -10.66
C MET A 91 3.99 -0.31 -10.32
N ALA A 92 3.10 -0.15 -11.30
CA ALA A 92 1.74 0.32 -11.07
C ALA A 92 0.87 -0.66 -10.27
N VAL A 93 1.18 -1.96 -10.32
CA VAL A 93 0.47 -2.99 -9.56
C VAL A 93 1.13 -3.20 -8.20
N GLN A 94 2.43 -3.49 -8.20
CA GLN A 94 3.17 -3.95 -7.02
C GLN A 94 3.69 -2.79 -6.16
N CYS A 95 3.94 -1.62 -6.74
CA CYS A 95 4.69 -0.53 -6.11
C CYS A 95 3.97 0.83 -6.23
N LYS A 96 2.64 0.82 -6.25
CA LYS A 96 1.80 2.01 -6.46
C LYS A 96 2.09 3.15 -5.46
N LYS A 97 2.37 2.82 -4.19
CA LYS A 97 2.73 3.82 -3.17
C LYS A 97 4.13 4.38 -3.44
N THR A 98 5.10 3.52 -3.72
CA THR A 98 6.46 3.96 -4.09
C THR A 98 6.44 4.89 -5.31
N CYS A 99 5.59 4.61 -6.29
CA CYS A 99 5.47 5.39 -7.51
C CYS A 99 4.54 6.60 -7.43
N GLY A 100 3.92 6.87 -6.27
CA GLY A 100 2.99 7.99 -6.12
C GLY A 100 1.77 7.90 -7.03
N LEU A 101 1.36 6.68 -7.41
CA LEU A 101 0.15 6.41 -8.21
C LEU A 101 -1.12 6.44 -7.34
N CYS A 102 -0.89 6.59 -6.05
CA CYS A 102 -1.77 6.92 -4.96
C CYS A 102 -0.85 7.55 -3.89
#